data_AF-A0A7Y5S156-F1
#
_entry.id   AF-A0A7Y5S156-F1
#
_cell.length_a   1.000
_cell.length_b   1.000
_cell.length_c   1.000
_cell.angle_alpha   90.00
_cell.angle_beta   90.00
_cell.angle_gamma   90.00
#
_symmetry.space_group_name_H-M   'P 1'
#
loop_
_entity.id
_entity.type
_entity.pdbx_description
1 polymer ?
#
loop_
_entity_poly.entity_id
_entity_poly.type
_entity_poly.pdbx_seq_one_letter_code
_entity_poly.pdbx_strand_id
1 'polypeptide(L)'
;MPASPDGDARARGLVSLILLALLAASLLRDIHEPFWGLHDFNTADHAQFARAMRRLPPSFHKFLPTYAVGLRQPDEEHHYAHHPPLITWLVAASQTAFGDAEWTARLPPILCSLAGMILLMRLVREFHGDATAVLVGAIYAVLPIGAFFGRMANHEAPTLFFSLLAMWGWAGVAYRNRLDAAPVTAPRESASPPIAATAARRAALFVGLAGAIYSGWPGVLMALGTAVDAL
;
A
#
# COMPACT_ATOMS: atom_id res chain seq x y z
N MET A 1 3.50 -6.59 -42.72
CA MET A 1 2.17 -6.94 -42.18
C MET A 1 2.03 -6.27 -40.83
N PRO A 2 0.97 -5.48 -40.57
CA PRO A 2 0.68 -5.03 -39.21
C PRO A 2 0.46 -6.26 -38.31
N ALA A 3 0.98 -6.22 -37.09
CA ALA A 3 0.79 -7.29 -36.11
C ALA A 3 -0.71 -7.45 -35.80
N SER A 4 -1.14 -8.68 -35.47
CA SER A 4 -2.53 -8.88 -35.05
C SER A 4 -2.80 -8.12 -33.74
N PRO A 5 -4.03 -7.60 -33.52
CA PRO A 5 -4.39 -6.89 -32.29
C PRO A 5 -4.02 -7.65 -31.01
N ASP A 6 -4.10 -8.99 -31.05
CA ASP A 6 -3.73 -9.88 -29.95
C ASP A 6 -2.21 -9.95 -29.70
N GLY A 7 -1.40 -9.88 -30.77
CA GLY A 7 0.05 -9.86 -30.67
C GLY A 7 0.55 -8.59 -29.98
N ASP A 8 -0.04 -7.45 -30.34
CA ASP A 8 0.29 -6.16 -29.75
C ASP A 8 -0.12 -6.08 -28.27
N ALA A 9 -1.29 -6.63 -27.90
CA ALA A 9 -1.72 -6.71 -26.51
C ALA A 9 -0.77 -7.57 -25.64
N ARG A 10 -0.35 -8.74 -26.16
CA ARG A 10 0.61 -9.62 -25.47
C ARG A 10 1.97 -8.94 -25.27
N ALA A 11 2.48 -8.27 -26.29
CA ALA A 11 3.75 -7.54 -26.19
C ALA A 11 3.70 -6.46 -25.09
N ARG A 12 2.61 -5.70 -25.01
CA ARG A 12 2.43 -4.68 -23.96
C ARG A 12 2.28 -5.27 -22.56
N GLY A 13 1.62 -6.41 -22.44
CA GLY A 13 1.56 -7.18 -21.20
C GLY A 13 2.94 -7.60 -20.74
N LEU A 14 3.75 -8.16 -21.65
CA LEU A 14 5.13 -8.55 -21.38
C LEU A 14 6.00 -7.36 -20.93
N VAL A 15 5.92 -6.22 -21.62
CA VAL A 15 6.65 -5.01 -21.22
C VAL A 15 6.27 -4.56 -19.81
N SER A 16 4.98 -4.58 -19.47
CA SER A 16 4.51 -4.21 -18.12
C SER A 16 5.07 -5.16 -17.05
N LEU A 17 5.15 -6.46 -17.35
CA LEU A 17 5.76 -7.45 -16.46
C LEU A 17 7.27 -7.24 -16.29
N ILE A 18 7.98 -6.91 -17.37
CA ILE A 18 9.41 -6.58 -17.32
C ILE A 18 9.64 -5.36 -16.42
N LEU A 19 8.84 -4.30 -16.58
CA LEU A 19 8.95 -3.10 -15.76
C LEU A 19 8.69 -3.38 -14.27
N LEU A 20 7.69 -4.21 -13.97
CA LEU A 20 7.43 -4.66 -12.59
C LEU A 20 8.59 -5.50 -12.05
N ALA A 21 9.16 -6.40 -12.85
CA ALA A 21 10.31 -7.21 -12.46
C ALA A 21 11.55 -6.34 -12.20
N LEU A 22 11.75 -5.27 -12.98
CA LEU A 22 12.84 -4.31 -12.77
C LEU A 22 12.69 -3.58 -11.43
N LEU A 23 11.49 -3.05 -11.14
CA LEU A 23 11.22 -2.42 -9.84
C LEU A 23 11.39 -3.43 -8.70
N ALA A 24 10.86 -4.65 -8.85
CA ALA A 24 10.99 -5.71 -7.85
C ALA A 24 12.46 -6.05 -7.59
N ALA A 25 13.26 -6.23 -8.64
CA ALA A 25 14.70 -6.52 -8.50
C ALA A 25 15.43 -5.40 -7.75
N SER A 26 15.07 -4.14 -8.03
CA SER A 26 15.59 -2.98 -7.30
C SER A 26 15.18 -3.00 -5.82
N LEU A 27 13.91 -3.28 -5.52
CA LEU A 27 13.38 -3.27 -4.15
C LEU A 27 13.87 -4.44 -3.31
N LEU A 28 14.09 -5.59 -3.94
CA LEU A 28 14.56 -6.82 -3.31
C LEU A 28 16.08 -6.89 -3.17
N ARG A 29 16.80 -5.92 -3.75
CA ARG A 29 18.24 -5.80 -3.58
C ARG A 29 18.58 -5.77 -2.09
N ASP A 30 19.54 -6.59 -1.69
CA ASP A 30 20.09 -6.65 -0.33
C ASP A 30 18.98 -6.72 0.76
N ILE A 31 17.88 -7.45 0.50
CA ILE A 31 16.70 -7.47 1.40
C ILE A 31 17.00 -7.99 2.82
N HIS A 32 18.05 -8.81 2.97
CA HIS A 32 18.52 -9.35 4.24
C HIS A 32 19.56 -8.48 4.95
N GLU A 33 19.91 -7.32 4.40
CA GLU A 33 20.92 -6.46 5.03
C GLU A 33 20.45 -5.98 6.40
N PRO A 34 21.35 -5.88 7.40
CA PRO A 34 21.03 -5.27 8.70
C PRO A 34 20.46 -3.85 8.55
N PHE A 35 19.83 -3.31 9.60
CA PHE A 35 19.29 -1.93 9.59
C PHE A 35 20.35 -0.86 9.86
N TRP A 36 21.42 -0.86 9.08
CA TRP A 36 22.56 0.07 9.18
C TRP A 36 22.67 1.04 7.98
N GLY A 37 21.81 0.87 6.98
CA GLY A 37 21.77 1.73 5.80
C GLY A 37 21.33 3.16 6.11
N LEU A 38 21.53 4.05 5.14
CA LEU A 38 21.01 5.40 5.22
C LEU A 38 19.48 5.36 5.36
N HIS A 39 18.93 6.01 6.40
CA HIS A 39 17.50 6.02 6.73
C HIS A 39 16.86 4.67 7.12
N ASP A 40 17.66 3.61 7.31
CA ASP A 40 17.14 2.32 7.79
C ASP A 40 16.69 2.34 9.25
N PHE A 41 16.97 3.43 9.98
CA PHE A 41 16.43 3.64 11.33
C PHE A 41 14.89 3.59 11.34
N ASN A 42 14.21 4.06 10.28
CA ASN A 42 12.75 3.95 10.19
C ASN A 42 12.31 2.47 10.19
N THR A 43 12.99 1.65 9.38
CA THR A 43 12.70 0.22 9.31
C THR A 43 13.00 -0.48 10.63
N ALA A 44 14.10 -0.11 11.30
CA ALA A 44 14.44 -0.61 12.62
C ALA A 44 13.39 -0.25 13.67
N ASP A 45 12.96 1.01 13.71
CA ASP A 45 11.93 1.49 14.64
C ASP A 45 10.60 0.76 14.43
N HIS A 46 10.14 0.63 13.18
CA HIS A 46 8.91 -0.09 12.89
C HIS A 46 9.01 -1.59 13.18
N ALA A 47 10.17 -2.22 12.96
CA ALA A 47 10.41 -3.60 13.38
C ALA A 47 10.40 -3.75 14.92
N GLN A 48 10.94 -2.77 15.64
CA GLN A 48 10.90 -2.74 17.10
C GLN A 48 9.46 -2.55 17.61
N PHE A 49 8.71 -1.61 17.04
CA PHE A 49 7.31 -1.38 17.39
C PHE A 49 6.45 -2.61 17.11
N ALA A 50 6.69 -3.28 15.99
CA ALA A 50 6.01 -4.52 15.63
C ALA A 50 6.31 -5.64 16.65
N ARG A 51 7.56 -5.78 17.08
CA ARG A 51 7.94 -6.71 18.15
C ARG A 51 7.27 -6.36 19.48
N ALA A 52 7.22 -5.08 19.84
CA ALA A 52 6.53 -4.61 21.05
C ALA A 52 5.05 -4.99 21.02
N MET A 53 4.38 -4.75 19.89
CA MET A 53 2.97 -5.07 19.68
C MET A 53 2.66 -6.56 19.76
N ARG A 54 3.62 -7.42 19.41
CA ARG A 54 3.46 -8.89 19.51
C ARG A 54 3.80 -9.46 20.88
N ARG A 55 4.59 -8.73 21.67
CA ARG A 55 5.10 -9.18 22.99
C ARG A 55 4.27 -8.65 24.16
N LEU A 56 3.74 -7.44 24.03
CA LEU A 56 3.04 -6.74 25.11
C LEU A 56 1.51 -6.85 24.91
N PRO A 57 0.72 -6.75 26.00
CA PRO A 57 -0.73 -6.86 25.88
C PRO A 57 -1.35 -5.63 25.18
N PRO A 58 -2.50 -5.79 24.50
CA PRO A 58 -3.24 -4.69 23.89
C PRO A 58 -3.60 -3.54 24.85
N SER A 59 -3.83 -3.82 26.13
CA SER A 59 -4.01 -2.79 27.17
C SER A 59 -2.84 -1.83 27.27
N PHE A 60 -1.61 -2.34 27.10
CA PHE A 60 -0.39 -1.55 27.22
C PHE A 60 -0.14 -0.75 25.95
N HIS A 61 -0.05 -1.43 24.79
CA HIS A 61 0.36 -0.75 23.56
C HIS A 61 -0.81 -0.07 22.82
N LYS A 62 -2.07 -0.38 23.14
CA LYS A 62 -3.28 0.27 22.61
C LYS A 62 -3.34 0.32 21.08
N PHE A 63 -2.80 -0.72 20.43
CA PHE A 63 -2.56 -0.79 18.98
C PHE A 63 -1.73 0.37 18.37
N LEU A 64 -1.06 1.16 19.20
CA LEU A 64 -0.13 2.20 18.79
C LEU A 64 1.29 1.65 18.72
N PRO A 65 2.15 2.16 17.83
CA PRO A 65 3.57 1.84 17.87
C PRO A 65 4.11 2.35 19.20
N THR A 66 4.78 1.48 19.94
CA THR A 66 5.15 1.72 21.34
C THR A 66 6.63 1.43 21.53
N TYR A 67 7.34 2.38 22.13
CA TYR A 67 8.74 2.23 22.48
C TYR A 67 8.88 1.23 23.62
N ALA A 68 9.28 0.00 23.30
CA ALA A 68 9.57 -1.02 24.29
C ALA A 68 10.85 -1.79 23.92
N VAL A 69 11.99 -1.25 24.33
CA VAL A 69 13.31 -1.88 24.14
C VAL A 69 13.52 -3.00 25.16
N GLY A 70 14.18 -4.08 24.75
CA GLY A 70 14.57 -5.18 25.65
C GLY A 70 13.48 -6.23 25.89
N LEU A 71 13.70 -7.06 26.91
CA LEU A 71 12.85 -8.23 27.21
C LEU A 71 11.79 -7.97 28.28
N ARG A 72 11.93 -6.90 29.07
CA ARG A 72 10.95 -6.50 30.09
C ARG A 72 9.91 -5.57 29.47
N GLN A 73 8.70 -5.57 30.00
CA GLN A 73 7.74 -4.50 29.74
C GLN A 73 8.23 -3.22 30.44
N PRO A 74 8.31 -2.07 29.75
CA PRO A 74 8.61 -0.80 30.40
C PRO A 74 7.56 -0.44 31.46
N ASP A 75 7.97 0.26 32.52
CA ASP A 75 7.04 0.68 33.57
C ASP A 75 6.13 1.84 33.11
N GLU A 76 6.58 2.63 32.12
CA GLU A 76 5.83 3.72 31.51
C GLU A 76 5.45 3.44 30.05
N GLU A 77 4.27 3.90 29.64
CA GLU A 77 3.76 3.79 28.27
C GLU A 77 4.25 4.95 27.40
N HIS A 78 5.16 4.69 26.45
CA HIS A 78 5.66 5.69 25.52
C HIS A 78 5.23 5.35 24.09
N HIS A 79 4.19 6.03 23.59
CA HIS A 79 3.62 5.78 22.26
C HIS A 79 4.13 6.73 21.19
N TYR A 80 4.43 6.19 20.02
CA TYR A 80 4.68 6.92 18.79
C TYR A 80 3.33 7.30 18.13
N ALA A 81 2.68 8.33 18.68
CA ALA A 81 1.32 8.73 18.27
C ALA A 81 1.27 9.88 17.25
N HIS A 82 2.41 10.34 16.74
CA HIS A 82 2.48 11.47 15.81
C HIS A 82 2.40 11.07 14.34
N HIS A 83 2.34 9.76 14.04
CA HIS A 83 2.06 9.25 12.69
C HIS A 83 1.07 8.08 12.73
N PRO A 84 0.39 7.79 11.60
CA PRO A 84 -0.53 6.65 11.51
C PRO A 84 0.16 5.29 11.74
N PRO A 85 -0.50 4.35 12.43
CA PRO A 85 0.12 3.10 12.88
C PRO A 85 0.19 2.00 11.80
N LEU A 86 -0.40 2.24 10.62
CA LEU A 86 -0.65 1.20 9.62
C LEU A 86 0.61 0.42 9.21
N ILE A 87 1.72 1.11 8.96
CA ILE A 87 2.97 0.45 8.56
C ILE A 87 3.48 -0.49 9.67
N THR A 88 3.40 -0.08 10.94
CA THR A 88 3.74 -0.95 12.08
C THR A 88 2.86 -2.19 12.12
N TRP A 89 1.55 -2.05 11.87
CA TRP A 89 0.64 -3.20 11.83
C TRP A 89 0.98 -4.18 10.71
N LEU A 90 1.30 -3.65 9.52
CA LEU A 90 1.71 -4.47 8.39
C LEU A 90 3.02 -5.22 8.67
N VAL A 91 4.00 -4.55 9.30
CA VAL A 91 5.25 -5.17 9.73
C VAL A 91 5.00 -6.22 10.82
N ALA A 92 4.16 -5.93 11.82
CA ALA A 92 3.78 -6.89 12.86
C ALA A 92 3.10 -8.13 12.28
N ALA A 93 2.19 -7.95 11.32
CA ALA A 93 1.55 -9.06 10.61
C ALA A 93 2.57 -9.90 9.83
N SER A 94 3.48 -9.25 9.11
CA SER A 94 4.55 -9.91 8.35
C SER A 94 5.47 -10.74 9.26
N GLN A 95 5.97 -10.15 10.35
CA GLN A 95 6.84 -10.84 11.29
C GLN A 95 6.12 -11.92 12.11
N THR A 96 4.80 -11.79 12.32
CA THR A 96 3.99 -12.87 12.90
C THR A 96 3.91 -14.07 11.97
N ALA A 97 3.79 -13.82 10.65
CA ALA A 97 3.68 -14.89 9.65
C ALA A 97 5.03 -15.55 9.32
N PHE A 98 6.12 -14.78 9.30
CA PHE A 98 7.41 -15.23 8.76
C PHE A 98 8.56 -15.25 9.78
N GLY A 99 8.31 -14.79 11.01
CA GLY A 99 9.32 -14.66 12.05
C GLY A 99 10.06 -13.32 12.03
N ASP A 100 10.95 -13.13 13.00
CA ASP A 100 11.75 -11.92 13.13
C ASP A 100 12.96 -11.97 12.21
N ALA A 101 12.93 -11.22 11.11
CA ALA A 101 14.08 -11.01 10.23
C ALA A 101 13.96 -9.68 9.47
N GLU A 102 15.07 -9.15 8.97
CA GLU A 102 15.11 -7.85 8.32
C GLU A 102 14.21 -7.81 7.07
N TRP A 103 14.24 -8.88 6.28
CA TRP A 103 13.43 -8.99 5.07
C TRP A 103 11.93 -8.98 5.35
N THR A 104 11.50 -9.51 6.50
CA THR A 104 10.08 -9.53 6.89
C THR A 104 9.58 -8.13 7.25
N ALA A 105 10.44 -7.23 7.74
CA ALA A 105 10.09 -5.83 7.98
C ALA A 105 10.05 -5.01 6.68
N ARG A 106 10.88 -5.36 5.69
CA ARG A 106 10.89 -4.72 4.37
C ARG A 106 9.81 -5.26 3.43
N LEU A 107 9.29 -6.45 3.67
CA LEU A 107 8.30 -7.07 2.79
C LEU A 107 7.03 -6.22 2.60
N PRO A 108 6.37 -5.69 3.65
CA PRO A 108 5.15 -4.90 3.45
C PRO A 108 5.28 -3.65 2.57
N PRO A 109 6.24 -2.73 2.80
CA PRO A 109 6.39 -1.57 1.93
C PRO A 109 6.76 -1.97 0.49
N ILE A 110 7.54 -3.05 0.28
CA ILE A 110 7.84 -3.57 -1.06
C ILE A 110 6.54 -4.00 -1.77
N LEU A 111 5.67 -4.75 -1.09
CA LEU A 111 4.38 -5.17 -1.66
C LEU A 111 3.50 -3.96 -1.99
N CYS A 112 3.43 -2.96 -1.11
CA CYS A 112 2.71 -1.72 -1.37
C CYS A 112 3.29 -0.98 -2.59
N SER A 113 4.61 -0.89 -2.74
CA SER A 113 5.25 -0.22 -3.87
C SER A 113 4.96 -0.90 -5.21
N LEU A 114 5.06 -2.24 -5.25
CA LEU A 114 4.72 -3.02 -6.44
C LEU A 114 3.23 -2.89 -6.80
N ALA A 115 2.35 -3.02 -5.81
CA ALA A 115 0.92 -2.84 -6.02
C ALA A 115 0.56 -1.41 -6.43
N GLY A 116 1.26 -0.41 -5.89
CA GLY A 116 1.15 0.99 -6.28
C GLY A 116 1.50 1.20 -7.75
N MET A 117 2.62 0.64 -8.22
CA MET A 117 2.99 0.71 -9.64
C MET A 117 1.94 0.07 -10.56
N ILE A 118 1.40 -1.09 -10.17
CA ILE A 118 0.33 -1.76 -10.92
C ILE A 118 -0.90 -0.85 -11.04
N LEU A 119 -1.33 -0.24 -9.92
CA LEU A 119 -2.47 0.67 -9.91
C LEU A 119 -2.21 1.95 -10.73
N LEU A 120 -1.01 2.51 -10.64
CA LEU A 120 -0.62 3.69 -11.42
C LEU A 120 -0.71 3.40 -12.92
N MET A 121 -0.08 2.31 -13.38
CA MET A 121 -0.11 1.91 -14.78
C MET A 121 -1.54 1.62 -15.24
N ARG A 122 -2.38 1.01 -14.38
CA ARG A 122 -3.78 0.75 -14.68
C ARG A 122 -4.59 2.03 -14.83
N LEU A 123 -4.47 2.96 -13.89
CA LEU A 123 -5.13 4.26 -13.95
C LEU A 123 -4.74 5.02 -15.23
N VAL A 124 -3.45 5.15 -15.50
CA VAL A 124 -2.97 5.85 -16.70
C VAL A 124 -3.46 5.15 -17.97
N ARG A 125 -3.53 3.82 -17.99
CA ARG A 125 -4.06 3.06 -19.12
C ARG A 125 -5.52 3.36 -19.37
N GLU A 126 -6.32 3.43 -18.31
CA GLU A 126 -7.75 3.71 -18.37
C GLU A 126 -8.04 5.14 -18.89
N PHE A 127 -7.20 6.14 -18.56
CA PHE A 127 -7.44 7.55 -18.94
C PHE A 127 -6.67 8.04 -20.17
N HIS A 128 -5.48 7.50 -20.43
CA HIS A 128 -4.54 8.00 -21.44
C HIS A 128 -4.04 6.92 -22.40
N GLY A 129 -4.58 5.70 -22.30
CA GLY A 129 -4.26 4.59 -23.17
C GLY A 129 -2.95 3.87 -22.86
N ASP A 130 -2.73 2.80 -23.60
CA ASP A 130 -1.69 1.81 -23.34
C ASP A 130 -0.25 2.35 -23.44
N ALA A 131 0.03 3.18 -24.45
CA ALA A 131 1.38 3.71 -24.68
C ALA A 131 1.83 4.60 -23.51
N THR A 132 0.95 5.49 -23.06
CA THR A 132 1.19 6.38 -21.93
C THR A 132 1.39 5.59 -20.63
N ALA A 133 0.62 4.52 -20.42
CA ALA A 133 0.76 3.67 -19.24
C ALA A 133 2.13 2.97 -19.18
N VAL A 134 2.61 2.47 -20.32
CA VAL A 134 3.94 1.85 -20.41
C VAL A 134 5.03 2.89 -20.17
N LEU A 135 4.92 4.09 -20.75
CA LEU A 135 5.88 5.17 -20.53
C LEU A 135 5.95 5.58 -19.05
N VAL A 136 4.81 5.79 -18.39
CA VAL A 136 4.75 6.12 -16.96
C VAL A 136 5.34 4.99 -16.11
N GLY A 137 5.02 3.73 -16.43
CA GLY A 137 5.61 2.57 -15.76
C GLY A 137 7.13 2.52 -15.93
N ALA A 138 7.64 2.82 -17.13
CA ALA A 138 9.08 2.85 -17.41
C ALA A 138 9.78 3.94 -16.60
N ILE A 139 9.22 5.16 -16.57
CA ILE A 139 9.74 6.26 -15.76
C ILE A 139 9.72 5.87 -14.28
N TYR A 140 8.61 5.34 -13.78
CA TYR A 140 8.47 4.97 -12.37
C TYR A 140 9.46 3.88 -11.94
N ALA A 141 9.67 2.86 -12.78
CA ALA A 141 10.57 1.74 -12.47
C ALA A 141 12.04 2.15 -12.37
N VAL A 142 12.46 3.24 -13.02
CA VAL A 142 13.85 3.71 -13.01
C VAL A 142 14.10 4.86 -12.03
N LEU A 143 13.06 5.38 -11.37
CA LEU A 143 13.19 6.47 -10.41
C LEU A 143 13.95 5.98 -9.15
N PRO A 144 15.11 6.58 -8.82
CA PRO A 144 15.90 6.18 -7.64
C PRO A 144 15.11 6.31 -6.33
N ILE A 145 14.20 7.29 -6.26
CA ILE A 145 13.37 7.51 -5.08
C ILE A 145 12.42 6.34 -4.80
N GLY A 146 11.88 5.70 -5.85
CA GLY A 146 11.00 4.54 -5.71
C GLY A 146 11.77 3.31 -5.23
N ALA A 147 12.98 3.10 -5.76
CA ALA A 147 13.90 2.07 -5.32
C ALA A 147 14.31 2.20 -3.84
N PHE A 148 14.61 3.42 -3.43
CA PHE A 148 15.12 3.72 -2.09
C PHE A 148 14.01 3.69 -1.03
N PHE A 149 12.96 4.51 -1.20
CA PHE A 149 11.89 4.61 -0.20
C PHE A 149 10.86 3.49 -0.30
N GLY A 150 10.74 2.83 -1.45
CA GLY A 150 9.72 1.79 -1.66
C GLY A 150 9.95 0.50 -0.87
N ARG A 151 11.18 0.27 -0.35
CA ARG A 151 11.52 -0.88 0.52
C ARG A 151 11.67 -0.52 1.99
N MET A 152 11.70 0.77 2.31
CA MET A 152 11.83 1.25 3.67
C MET A 152 10.50 1.07 4.39
N ALA A 153 10.49 0.51 5.59
CA ALA A 153 9.25 0.49 6.37
C ALA A 153 9.01 1.90 6.90
N ASN A 154 8.27 2.66 6.11
CA ASN A 154 7.87 4.03 6.38
C ASN A 154 6.50 4.28 5.70
N HIS A 155 5.96 5.48 5.83
CA HIS A 155 4.58 5.79 5.44
C HIS A 155 4.39 5.95 3.92
N GLU A 156 5.44 6.23 3.14
CA GLU A 156 5.33 6.61 1.73
C GLU A 156 4.73 5.52 0.86
N ALA A 157 5.24 4.29 0.95
CA ALA A 157 4.78 3.18 0.11
C ALA A 157 3.31 2.80 0.37
N PRO A 158 2.86 2.60 1.63
CA PRO A 158 1.44 2.40 1.93
C PRO A 158 0.58 3.59 1.49
N THR A 159 1.01 4.83 1.78
CA THR A 159 0.24 6.03 1.42
C THR A 159 0.06 6.14 -0.08
N LEU A 160 1.10 5.92 -0.88
CA LEU A 160 1.01 5.97 -2.34
C LEU A 160 0.07 4.87 -2.86
N PHE A 161 0.23 3.63 -2.38
CA PHE A 161 -0.65 2.52 -2.78
C PHE A 161 -2.11 2.81 -2.49
N PHE A 162 -2.44 3.23 -1.26
CA PHE A 162 -3.82 3.46 -0.87
C PHE A 162 -4.41 4.73 -1.48
N SER A 163 -3.59 5.74 -1.76
CA SER A 163 -4.02 6.93 -2.53
C SER A 163 -4.41 6.54 -3.96
N LEU A 164 -3.57 5.75 -4.64
CA LEU A 164 -3.87 5.26 -5.99
C LEU A 164 -5.09 4.34 -5.99
N LEU A 165 -5.25 3.49 -4.97
CA LEU A 165 -6.42 2.62 -4.82
C LEU A 165 -7.70 3.45 -4.63
N ALA A 166 -7.64 4.50 -3.81
CA ALA A 166 -8.76 5.41 -3.61
C ALA A 166 -9.11 6.16 -4.91
N MET A 167 -8.11 6.65 -5.65
CA MET A 167 -8.31 7.30 -6.96
C MET A 167 -8.95 6.35 -7.98
N TRP A 168 -8.48 5.10 -8.04
CA TRP A 168 -9.04 4.08 -8.92
C TRP A 168 -10.48 3.72 -8.54
N GLY A 169 -10.77 3.59 -7.24
CA GLY A 169 -12.13 3.42 -6.74
C GLY A 169 -13.05 4.60 -7.10
N TRP A 170 -12.58 5.83 -6.94
CA TRP A 170 -13.34 7.05 -7.27
C TRP A 170 -13.61 7.17 -8.76
N ALA A 171 -12.62 6.92 -9.62
CA ALA A 171 -12.78 6.91 -11.07
C ALA A 171 -13.93 5.98 -11.52
N GLY A 172 -14.01 4.80 -10.91
CA GLY A 172 -15.11 3.85 -11.16
C GLY A 172 -16.49 4.37 -10.76
N VAL A 173 -16.59 5.12 -9.65
CA VAL A 173 -17.85 5.73 -9.19
C VAL A 173 -18.26 6.91 -10.08
N ALA A 174 -17.34 7.83 -10.37
CA ALA A 174 -17.61 9.01 -11.18
C ALA A 174 -18.09 8.65 -12.59
N TYR A 175 -17.54 7.59 -13.18
CA TYR A 175 -17.98 7.07 -14.46
C TYR A 175 -19.44 6.59 -14.42
N ARG A 176 -19.83 5.84 -13.38
CA ARG A 176 -21.22 5.36 -13.23
C ARG A 176 -22.22 6.51 -13.13
N ASN A 177 -21.91 7.52 -12.32
CA ASN A 177 -22.79 8.67 -12.15
C ASN A 177 -23.01 9.42 -13.46
N ARG A 178 -22.02 9.45 -14.36
CA ARG A 178 -22.17 10.04 -15.71
C ARG A 178 -23.06 9.19 -16.62
N LEU A 179 -23.00 7.86 -16.53
CA LEU A 179 -23.89 6.97 -17.27
C LEU A 179 -25.34 7.09 -16.79
N ASP A 180 -25.55 7.18 -15.49
CA ASP A 180 -26.88 7.31 -14.89
C ASP A 180 -27.49 8.70 -15.15
N ALA A 181 -26.67 9.74 -15.32
CA ALA A 181 -27.10 11.10 -15.65
C ALA A 181 -27.27 11.38 -17.15
N ALA A 182 -26.80 10.47 -18.03
CA ALA A 182 -26.94 10.64 -19.47
C ALA A 182 -28.39 10.35 -19.92
N PRO A 183 -29.04 11.24 -20.69
CA PRO A 183 -30.37 10.98 -21.21
C PRO A 183 -30.37 9.70 -22.08
N VAL A 184 -31.36 8.83 -21.85
CA VAL A 184 -31.52 7.51 -22.53
C VAL A 184 -31.52 7.59 -24.06
N THR A 185 -31.73 8.78 -24.63
CA THR A 185 -31.88 9.04 -26.06
C THR A 185 -30.64 9.60 -26.76
N ALA A 186 -29.54 9.91 -26.06
CA ALA A 186 -28.33 10.38 -26.71
C ALA A 186 -27.65 9.23 -27.51
N PRO A 187 -27.15 9.47 -28.74
CA PRO A 187 -26.41 8.46 -29.49
C PRO A 187 -25.24 7.96 -28.64
N ARG A 188 -25.18 6.64 -28.40
CA ARG A 188 -24.06 6.00 -27.70
C ARG A 188 -22.82 6.00 -28.60
N GLU A 189 -22.20 7.16 -28.81
CA GLU A 189 -20.88 7.24 -29.45
C GLU A 189 -19.81 6.69 -28.49
N SER A 190 -19.24 5.55 -28.91
CA SER A 190 -17.93 4.93 -28.58
C SER A 190 -17.24 5.18 -27.24
N ALA A 191 -17.98 5.43 -26.16
CA ALA A 191 -17.42 5.48 -24.82
C ALA A 191 -16.84 4.10 -24.44
N SER A 192 -15.51 4.02 -24.36
CA SER A 192 -14.76 2.83 -23.90
C SER A 192 -15.35 2.23 -22.60
N PRO A 193 -15.63 0.90 -22.54
CA PRO A 193 -15.91 0.18 -21.28
C PRO A 193 -14.88 -0.99 -21.03
N PRO A 194 -14.86 -1.75 -19.88
CA PRO A 194 -15.85 -1.84 -18.79
C PRO A 194 -15.33 -1.80 -17.31
N ILE A 195 -16.35 -1.69 -16.44
CA ILE A 195 -16.48 -1.53 -14.97
C ILE A 195 -16.27 -2.84 -14.18
N ALA A 196 -16.10 -2.79 -12.84
CA ALA A 196 -16.53 -3.89 -11.96
C ALA A 196 -17.27 -3.42 -10.68
N ALA A 197 -18.51 -3.89 -10.50
CA ALA A 197 -19.49 -3.48 -9.49
C ALA A 197 -19.19 -3.92 -8.04
N THR A 198 -18.16 -4.72 -7.81
CA THR A 198 -17.79 -5.23 -6.47
C THR A 198 -16.81 -4.28 -5.73
N ALA A 199 -16.24 -3.30 -6.43
CA ALA A 199 -15.23 -2.39 -5.88
C ALA A 199 -15.82 -1.29 -4.98
N ALA A 200 -17.07 -0.84 -5.23
CA ALA A 200 -17.66 0.32 -4.54
C ALA A 200 -17.91 0.08 -3.04
N ARG A 201 -18.40 -1.11 -2.65
CA ARG A 201 -18.57 -1.46 -1.22
C ARG A 201 -17.23 -1.62 -0.51
N ARG A 202 -16.23 -2.18 -1.20
CA ARG A 202 -14.88 -2.38 -0.66
C ARG A 202 -14.09 -1.08 -0.55
N ALA A 203 -14.20 -0.18 -1.52
CA ALA A 203 -13.54 1.14 -1.51
C ALA A 203 -14.16 2.10 -0.48
N ALA A 204 -15.47 2.09 -0.27
CA ALA A 204 -16.12 2.90 0.76
C ALA A 204 -15.79 2.40 2.19
N LEU A 205 -15.78 1.07 2.40
CA LEU A 205 -15.30 0.48 3.65
C LEU A 205 -13.81 0.74 3.86
N PHE A 206 -13.01 0.73 2.79
CA PHE A 206 -11.57 0.94 2.87
C PHE A 206 -11.19 2.42 3.08
N VAL A 207 -11.80 3.38 2.38
CA VAL A 207 -11.57 4.81 2.60
C VAL A 207 -12.09 5.25 3.97
N GLY A 208 -13.20 4.67 4.45
CA GLY A 208 -13.70 4.92 5.80
C GLY A 208 -12.79 4.35 6.89
N LEU A 209 -12.35 3.09 6.75
CA LEU A 209 -11.52 2.42 7.75
C LEU A 209 -10.07 2.92 7.69
N ALA A 210 -9.46 2.98 6.51
CA ALA A 210 -8.12 3.53 6.31
C ALA A 210 -8.10 5.03 6.61
N GLY A 211 -9.15 5.78 6.27
CA GLY A 211 -9.31 7.18 6.70
C GLY A 211 -9.34 7.32 8.21
N ALA A 212 -10.12 6.49 8.92
CA ALA A 212 -10.15 6.49 10.38
C ALA A 212 -8.82 6.07 11.04
N ILE A 213 -8.09 5.14 10.40
CA ILE A 213 -6.74 4.70 10.83
C ILE A 213 -5.70 5.80 10.53
N TYR A 214 -5.87 6.56 9.45
CA TYR A 214 -4.90 7.53 8.92
C TYR A 214 -5.12 8.94 9.47
N SER A 215 -6.35 9.33 9.84
CA SER A 215 -6.69 10.67 10.33
C SER A 215 -6.60 10.83 11.85
N GLY A 216 -6.01 9.86 12.56
CA GLY A 216 -5.49 10.06 13.91
C GLY A 216 -6.53 10.24 15.02
N TRP A 217 -7.36 9.23 15.28
CA TRP A 217 -8.09 9.17 16.56
C TRP A 217 -7.54 8.06 17.48
N PRO A 218 -6.66 8.41 18.44
CA PRO A 218 -6.23 7.50 19.50
C PRO A 218 -7.41 6.84 20.22
N GLY A 219 -8.54 7.53 20.36
CA GLY A 219 -9.72 7.03 21.09
C GLY A 219 -10.31 5.72 20.57
N VAL A 220 -10.34 5.50 19.25
CA VAL A 220 -10.89 4.26 18.66
C VAL A 220 -9.98 3.07 18.96
N LEU A 221 -8.66 3.27 18.86
CA LEU A 221 -7.67 2.23 19.15
C LEU A 221 -7.57 1.92 20.64
N MET A 222 -7.68 2.95 21.50
CA MET A 222 -7.75 2.78 22.96
C MET A 222 -9.00 1.98 23.37
N ALA A 223 -10.16 2.27 22.79
CA ALA A 223 -11.40 1.55 23.08
C ALA A 223 -11.35 0.07 22.63
N LEU A 224 -10.75 -0.22 21.48
CA LEU A 224 -10.53 -1.59 21.03
C LEU A 224 -9.58 -2.37 21.94
N GLY A 225 -8.52 -1.73 22.44
CA GLY A 225 -7.59 -2.35 23.40
C GLY A 225 -8.30 -2.80 24.67
N THR A 226 -9.15 -1.94 25.26
CA THR A 226 -9.92 -2.27 26.46
C THR A 226 -10.98 -3.35 26.24
N ALA A 227 -11.53 -3.45 25.02
CA ALA A 227 -12.57 -4.42 24.69
C ALA A 227 -12.02 -5.85 24.48
N VAL A 228 -10.79 -5.98 23.95
CA VAL A 228 -10.14 -7.28 23.75
C VAL A 228 -9.80 -7.96 25.07
N ASP A 229 -9.38 -7.20 26.09
CA ASP A 229 -9.04 -7.75 27.41
C ASP A 229 -10.27 -8.17 28.24
N ALA A 230 -11.48 -7.78 27.81
CA ALA A 230 -12.74 -8.13 28.45
C ALA A 230 -13.37 -9.44 27.89
N LEU A 231 -12.77 -10.03 26.86
CA LEU A 231 -13.18 -11.28 26.20
C LEU A 231 -12.27 -12.44 26.58
#